data_AF-A0A194XUJ4-F1
#
_entry.id   AF-A0A194XUJ4-F1
#
_cell.length_a   1.000
_cell.length_b   1.000
_cell.length_c   1.000
_cell.angle_alpha   90.00
_cell.angle_beta   90.00
_cell.angle_gamma   90.00
#
_symmetry.space_group_name_H-M   'P 1'
#
loop_
_entity.id
_entity.type
_entity.pdbx_description
1 polymer ?
#
loop_
_entity_poly.entity_id
_entity_poly.type
_entity_poly.pdbx_seq_one_letter_code
_entity_poly.pdbx_strand_id
1 'polypeptide(L)'
;MRLLHQTCRTYASQSKLPPRPRRLNQTISLDHVHLPHPPIALLLLTNQFLQRGRALALWRTIIRDCRRISDPNTRNETLGFAREEFRRNVEVRDIVC
;
A
#
# COMPACT_ATOMS: atom_id res chain seq x y z
N MET A 1 8.58 16.58 -16.69
CA MET A 1 8.20 15.19 -17.04
C MET A 1 9.36 14.42 -17.69
N ARG A 2 10.57 14.41 -17.11
CA ARG A 2 11.73 13.65 -17.65
C ARG A 2 12.47 12.80 -16.61
N LEU A 3 12.09 12.91 -15.33
CA LEU A 3 12.77 12.23 -14.22
C LEU A 3 12.24 10.80 -13.97
N LEU A 4 10.93 10.56 -14.13
CA LEU A 4 10.33 9.23 -13.97
C LEU A 4 10.76 8.24 -15.07
N HIS A 5 11.10 8.73 -16.26
CA HIS A 5 11.59 7.89 -17.35
C HIS A 5 13.06 7.47 -17.16
N GLN A 6 13.83 8.24 -16.39
CA GLN A 6 15.23 7.91 -16.08
C GLN A 6 15.33 6.83 -15.00
N THR A 7 14.45 6.85 -14.00
CA THR A 7 14.45 5.85 -12.90
C THR A 7 14.10 4.44 -13.38
N CYS A 8 13.14 4.29 -14.30
CA CYS A 8 12.84 2.97 -14.89
C CYS A 8 14.00 2.43 -15.75
N ARG A 9 14.77 3.30 -16.41
CA ARG A 9 15.93 2.89 -17.22
C ARG A 9 17.08 2.36 -16.37
N THR A 10 17.34 2.97 -15.20
CA THR A 10 18.38 2.51 -14.27
C THR A 10 17.98 1.26 -13.50
N TYR A 11 16.70 1.06 -13.21
CA TYR A 11 16.22 -0.19 -12.60
C TYR A 11 16.43 -1.40 -13.51
N ALA A 12 16.13 -1.24 -14.81
CA ALA A 12 16.29 -2.31 -15.80
C ALA A 12 17.76 -2.62 -16.18
N SER A 13 18.71 -1.70 -15.95
CA SER A 13 20.13 -1.93 -16.25
C SER A 13 20.92 -2.54 -15.08
N GLN A 14 20.34 -2.61 -13.88
CA GLN A 14 20.94 -3.25 -12.71
C GLN A 14 20.63 -4.75 -12.61
N SER A 15 19.82 -5.33 -13.49
CA SER A 15 19.54 -6.77 -13.52
C SER A 15 20.70 -7.58 -14.12
N LYS A 16 21.92 -7.41 -13.58
CA LYS A 16 22.92 -8.47 -13.61
C LYS A 16 22.55 -9.45 -12.51
N LEU A 17 21.51 -10.24 -12.76
CA LEU A 17 21.21 -11.43 -11.96
C LEU A 17 22.48 -12.31 -11.94
N PRO A 18 22.95 -12.76 -10.76
CA PRO A 18 24.05 -13.73 -10.72
C PRO A 18 23.64 -14.98 -11.51
N PRO A 19 24.59 -15.64 -12.21
CA PRO A 19 24.27 -16.83 -12.99
C PRO A 19 23.64 -17.89 -12.07
N ARG A 20 22.54 -18.48 -12.55
CA ARG A 20 21.80 -19.54 -11.85
C ARG A 20 22.77 -20.62 -11.39
N PRO A 21 22.86 -20.94 -10.09
CA PRO A 21 23.73 -22.01 -9.62
C PRO A 21 23.25 -23.33 -10.24
N ARG A 22 24.04 -23.85 -11.19
CA ARG A 22 23.90 -25.23 -11.66
C ARG A 22 24.65 -26.10 -10.67
N ARG A 23 23.94 -26.64 -9.67
CA ARG A 23 24.11 -27.97 -9.05
C ARG A 23 23.03 -28.15 -7.98
N LEU A 24 22.10 -29.05 -8.25
CA LEU A 24 20.96 -29.40 -7.40
C LEU A 24 21.32 -30.67 -6.60
N ASN A 25 22.35 -30.59 -5.75
CA ASN A 25 22.80 -31.74 -4.93
C ASN A 25 22.61 -31.51 -3.43
N GLN A 26 21.89 -30.45 -3.06
CA GLN A 26 21.47 -30.23 -1.69
C GLN A 26 19.99 -29.91 -1.75
N THR A 27 19.15 -30.95 -1.68
CA THR A 27 17.76 -30.77 -1.27
C THR A 27 17.81 -30.12 0.10
N ILE A 28 17.59 -28.81 0.13
CA ILE A 28 17.38 -28.06 1.36
C ILE A 28 16.17 -28.73 2.02
N SER A 29 16.43 -29.49 3.09
CA SER A 29 15.36 -30.07 3.91
C SER A 29 14.44 -28.93 4.35
N LEU A 30 13.15 -29.07 4.06
CA LEU A 30 12.11 -28.10 4.42
C LEU A 30 11.71 -28.21 5.91
N ASP A 31 12.31 -29.13 6.67
CA ASP A 31 11.83 -29.52 7.99
C ASP A 31 12.35 -28.64 9.15
N HIS A 32 13.10 -27.57 8.85
CA HIS A 32 13.66 -26.67 9.87
C HIS A 32 13.26 -25.21 9.72
N VAL A 33 12.19 -24.89 8.97
CA VAL A 33 11.61 -23.55 9.07
C VAL A 33 10.73 -23.48 10.31
N HIS A 34 11.37 -23.47 11.48
CA HIS A 34 10.80 -22.79 12.63
C HIS A 34 10.71 -21.32 12.20
N LEU A 35 9.61 -20.93 11.52
CA LEU A 35 9.30 -19.52 11.31
C LEU A 35 9.13 -18.94 12.72
N PRO A 36 10.04 -18.08 13.20
CA PRO A 36 9.71 -17.30 14.38
C PRO A 36 8.44 -16.53 14.01
N HIS A 37 7.47 -16.47 14.93
CA HIS A 37 6.33 -15.58 14.78
C HIS A 37 6.86 -14.24 14.26
N PRO A 38 6.28 -13.68 13.17
CA PRO A 38 6.75 -12.42 12.64
C PRO A 38 6.80 -11.43 13.81
N PRO A 39 7.90 -10.70 13.98
CA PRO A 39 8.02 -9.76 15.09
C PRO A 39 6.79 -8.86 15.05
N ILE A 40 6.17 -8.61 16.21
CA ILE A 40 4.90 -7.85 16.32
C ILE A 40 4.96 -6.55 15.49
N ALA A 41 6.13 -5.92 15.40
CA ALA A 41 6.40 -4.77 14.53
C ALA A 41 6.07 -4.98 13.04
N LEU A 42 6.38 -6.15 12.47
CA LEU A 42 6.08 -6.49 11.08
C LEU A 42 4.57 -6.63 10.86
N LEU A 43 3.84 -7.25 11.79
CA LEU A 43 2.37 -7.37 11.73
C LEU A 43 1.68 -6.00 11.86
N LEU A 44 2.16 -5.15 12.76
CA LEU A 44 1.65 -3.78 12.90
C LEU A 44 1.90 -2.95 11.63
N LEU A 45 3.08 -3.09 11.02
CA LEU A 45 3.43 -2.40 9.78
C LEU A 45 2.56 -2.87 8.59
N THR A 46 2.35 -4.18 8.45
CA THR A 46 1.51 -4.73 7.39
C THR A 46 0.06 -4.30 7.56
N ASN A 47 -0.47 -4.33 8.78
CA ASN A 47 -1.83 -3.88 9.05
C ASN A 47 -1.99 -2.37 8.77
N GLN A 48 -1.01 -1.53 9.12
CA GLN A 48 -1.04 -0.10 8.77
C GLN A 48 -1.09 0.13 7.26
N PHE A 49 -0.32 -0.63 6.49
CA PHE A 49 -0.31 -0.54 5.03
C PHE A 49 -1.65 -0.92 4.42
N LEU A 50 -2.25 -2.02 4.89
CA LEU A 50 -3.58 -2.46 4.44
C LEU A 50 -4.66 -1.43 4.78
N GLN A 51 -4.64 -0.88 5.99
CA GLN A 51 -5.61 0.12 6.41
C GLN A 51 -5.50 1.41 5.59
N ARG A 52 -4.27 1.88 5.29
CA ARG A 52 -4.07 3.02 4.37
C ARG A 52 -4.62 2.72 2.97
N GLY A 53 -4.43 1.50 2.47
CA GLY A 53 -5.01 1.06 1.20
C GLY A 53 -6.55 1.14 1.19
N ARG A 54 -7.19 0.67 2.25
CA ARG A 54 -8.66 0.72 2.43
C ARG A 54 -9.17 2.16 2.53
N ALA A 55 -8.51 3.02 3.31
CA ALA A 55 -8.86 4.43 3.43
C ALA A 55 -8.79 5.15 2.07
N LEU A 56 -7.74 4.90 1.28
CA LEU A 56 -7.63 5.46 -0.08
C LEU A 56 -8.69 4.92 -1.03
N ALA A 57 -9.07 3.64 -0.91
CA ALA A 57 -10.16 3.06 -1.71
C ALA A 57 -11.52 3.70 -1.37
N LEU A 58 -11.78 3.91 -0.08
CA LEU A 58 -12.97 4.62 0.42
C LEU A 58 -13.02 6.06 -0.11
N TRP A 59 -11.93 6.81 0.04
CA TRP A 59 -11.83 8.20 -0.46
C TRP A 59 -12.15 8.31 -1.95
N ARG A 60 -11.58 7.43 -2.79
CA ARG A 60 -11.88 7.41 -4.23
C ARG A 60 -13.34 7.08 -4.52
N THR A 61 -13.97 6.26 -3.69
CA THR A 61 -15.40 5.92 -3.82
C THR A 61 -16.28 7.11 -3.49
N ILE A 62 -16.01 7.80 -2.37
CA ILE A 62 -16.69 9.05 -2.01
C ILE A 62 -16.60 10.08 -3.14
N ILE A 63 -15.42 10.30 -3.73
CA ILE A 63 -15.28 11.23 -4.85
C ILE A 63 -16.16 10.83 -6.04
N ARG A 64 -16.18 9.53 -6.39
CA ARG A 64 -17.00 9.02 -7.51
C ARG A 64 -18.49 9.19 -7.24
N ASP A 65 -18.93 8.90 -6.03
CA ASP A 65 -20.35 9.02 -5.65
C ASP A 65 -20.79 10.49 -5.58
N CYS A 66 -19.93 11.37 -5.06
CA CYS A 66 -20.21 12.82 -5.05
C CYS A 66 -20.34 13.41 -6.46
N ARG A 67 -19.69 12.83 -7.49
CA ARG A 67 -19.90 13.26 -8.88
C ARG A 67 -21.32 13.02 -9.39
N ARG A 68 -22.06 12.10 -8.76
CA ARG A 68 -23.47 11.81 -9.10
C ARG A 68 -24.44 12.84 -8.51
N ILE A 69 -23.99 13.68 -7.57
CA ILE A 69 -24.77 14.78 -7.00
C ILE A 69 -24.88 15.89 -8.05
N SER A 70 -26.11 16.19 -8.46
CA SER A 70 -26.40 17.18 -9.51
C SER A 70 -26.17 18.62 -9.05
N ASP A 71 -26.61 18.95 -7.82
CA ASP A 71 -26.44 20.30 -7.28
C ASP A 71 -24.97 20.57 -6.89
N PRO A 72 -24.31 21.58 -7.48
CA PRO A 72 -22.89 21.84 -7.23
C PRO A 72 -22.60 22.28 -5.79
N ASN A 73 -23.53 22.98 -5.13
CA ASN A 73 -23.35 23.43 -3.76
C ASN A 73 -23.35 22.25 -2.79
N THR A 74 -24.39 21.41 -2.85
CA THR A 74 -24.52 20.17 -2.08
C THR A 74 -23.32 19.25 -2.31
N ARG A 75 -22.85 19.13 -3.56
CA ARG A 75 -21.65 18.34 -3.88
C ARG A 75 -20.41 18.88 -3.19
N ASN A 76 -20.20 20.19 -3.23
CA ASN A 76 -19.03 20.82 -2.61
C ASN A 76 -19.07 20.72 -1.08
N GLU A 77 -20.24 20.89 -0.47
CA GLU A 77 -20.45 20.69 0.97
C GLU A 77 -20.15 19.25 1.37
N THR A 78 -20.69 18.28 0.63
CA THR A 78 -20.49 16.85 0.91
C THR A 78 -19.01 16.45 0.80
N LEU A 79 -18.33 16.92 -0.26
CA LEU A 79 -16.89 16.69 -0.43
C LEU A 79 -16.05 17.39 0.64
N GLY A 80 -16.44 18.61 1.03
CA GLY A 80 -15.80 19.37 2.10
C GLY A 80 -15.90 18.66 3.43
N PHE A 81 -17.10 18.22 3.80
CA PHE A 81 -17.36 17.43 5.00
C PHE A 81 -16.52 16.14 5.00
N ALA A 82 -16.60 15.34 3.94
CA ALA A 82 -15.84 14.10 3.86
C ALA A 82 -14.32 14.33 3.95
N ARG A 83 -13.80 15.37 3.31
CA ARG A 83 -12.37 15.72 3.40
C ARG A 83 -11.98 16.07 4.83
N GLU A 84 -12.81 16.82 5.53
CA GLU A 84 -12.55 17.23 6.92
C GLU A 84 -12.54 16.02 7.86
N GLU A 85 -13.46 15.08 7.70
CA GLU A 85 -13.48 13.84 8.48
C GLU A 85 -12.20 13.01 8.29
N PHE A 86 -11.69 12.89 7.06
CA PHE A 86 -10.39 12.24 6.82
C PHE A 86 -9.22 13.00 7.45
N ARG A 87 -9.31 14.33 7.53
CA ARG A 87 -8.28 15.18 8.15
C ARG A 87 -8.24 15.00 9.67
N ARG A 88 -9.40 15.02 10.31
CA ARG A 88 -9.56 14.80 11.75
C ARG A 88 -9.01 13.46 12.21
N ASN A 89 -9.10 12.44 11.35
CA ASN A 89 -8.68 11.08 11.65
C ASN A 89 -7.28 10.70 11.12
N VAL A 90 -6.47 11.67 10.66
CA VAL A 90 -5.17 11.38 10.04
C VAL A 90 -4.15 10.78 11.02
N GLU A 91 -4.28 11.11 12.31
CA GLU A 91 -3.35 10.71 13.37
C GLU A 91 -3.78 9.45 14.12
N VAL A 92 -4.90 8.83 13.74
CA VAL A 92 -5.38 7.60 14.38
C VAL A 92 -4.40 6.47 14.08
N ARG A 93 -3.81 5.89 15.15
CA ARG A 93 -2.80 4.82 15.10
C ARG A 93 -3.27 3.51 15.73
N ASP A 94 -4.51 3.45 16.18
CA ASP A 94 -5.09 2.24 16.76
C ASP A 94 -5.36 1.22 15.65
N ILE A 95 -4.35 0.39 15.40
CA ILE A 95 -4.43 -0.70 14.45
C ILE A 95 -4.81 -1.96 15.23
N VAL A 96 -6.06 -2.02 15.68
CA VAL A 96 -6.65 -3.27 16.17
C VAL A 96 -7.21 -3.97 14.92
N CYS A 97 -6.58 -5.08 14.53
CA CYS A 97 -7.02 -5.93 13.41
C CYS A 97 -6.97 -7.37 13.86
#